data_AF-A0A3B1AAC7-F1
#
_entry.id   AF-A0A3B1AAC7-F1
#
_cell.length_a   1.000
_cell.length_b   1.000
_cell.length_c   1.000
_cell.angle_alpha   90.00
_cell.angle_beta   90.00
_cell.angle_gamma   90.00
#
_symmetry.space_group_name_H-M   'P 1'
#
loop_
_entity.id
_entity.type
_entity.pdbx_description
1 polymer ?
#
loop_
_entity_poly.entity_id
_entity_poly.type
_entity_poly.pdbx_seq_one_letter_code
_entity_poly.pdbx_strand_id
1 'polypeptide(L)'
;MHPIFENVTTRATGQLAIDARNDSKRSRELALRLGLPLCQSDQDCDAFTYLLTWLAGSDDAYAPLALRDTSGDSGDPLWVDFIGGKMGHRRRFGGGRNQPLARAMGLKGGANPLILDATAGLGRDSFILASLGARVTLLERSPVMA
;
A
#
# COMPACT_ATOMS: atom_id res chain seq x y z
N MET A 1 -14.25 -24.19 -19.60
CA MET A 1 -14.90 -23.05 -20.29
C MET A 1 -15.46 -22.15 -19.20
N HIS A 2 -14.64 -21.23 -18.69
CA HIS A 2 -15.07 -20.26 -17.67
C HIS A 2 -15.83 -19.13 -18.36
N PRO A 3 -17.02 -18.75 -17.88
CA PRO A 3 -17.70 -17.58 -18.40
C PRO A 3 -16.89 -16.34 -18.01
N ILE A 4 -16.55 -15.57 -19.02
CA ILE A 4 -15.98 -14.23 -18.92
C ILE A 4 -17.11 -13.38 -18.34
N PHE A 5 -17.02 -13.00 -17.07
CA PHE A 5 -17.91 -12.01 -16.49
C PHE A 5 -17.52 -10.64 -17.06
N GLU A 6 -18.07 -10.30 -18.22
CA GLU A 6 -18.36 -8.90 -18.56
C GLU A 6 -19.47 -8.42 -17.63
N ASN A 7 -19.13 -8.09 -16.39
CA ASN A 7 -20.00 -7.26 -15.57
C ASN A 7 -19.65 -5.81 -15.85
N VAL A 8 -20.31 -5.28 -16.88
CA VAL A 8 -20.54 -3.86 -17.04
C VAL A 8 -21.19 -3.35 -15.75
N THR A 9 -20.55 -2.35 -15.16
CA THR A 9 -20.83 -1.66 -13.91
C THR A 9 -22.32 -1.34 -13.72
N THR A 10 -23.02 -2.16 -12.93
CA THR A 10 -24.23 -1.69 -12.24
C THR A 10 -23.79 -0.68 -11.20
N ARG A 11 -24.31 0.56 -11.29
CA ARG A 11 -24.08 1.71 -10.39
C ARG A 11 -24.43 1.40 -8.93
N ALA A 12 -23.62 0.61 -8.25
CA ALA A 12 -23.50 0.66 -6.82
C ALA A 12 -22.36 1.63 -6.50
N THR A 13 -22.67 2.69 -5.75
CA THR A 13 -21.65 3.49 -5.07
C THR A 13 -20.83 2.53 -4.21
N GLY A 14 -19.60 2.26 -4.65
CA GLY A 14 -18.67 1.40 -3.94
C GLY A 14 -17.72 2.24 -3.10
N GLN A 15 -17.21 1.69 -2.00
CA GLN A 15 -16.23 2.41 -1.20
C GLN A 15 -14.84 2.45 -1.87
N LEU A 16 -14.48 1.43 -2.66
CA LEU A 16 -13.15 1.25 -3.25
C LEU A 16 -13.22 0.58 -4.63
N ALA A 17 -12.42 1.06 -5.58
CA ALA A 17 -12.17 0.43 -6.88
C ALA A 17 -10.69 0.46 -7.27
N ILE A 18 -10.32 -0.31 -8.29
CA ILE A 18 -9.03 -0.21 -8.96
C ILE A 18 -9.17 0.71 -10.18
N ASP A 19 -8.29 1.70 -10.28
CA ASP A 19 -8.23 2.67 -11.38
C ASP A 19 -7.41 2.13 -12.56
N ALA A 20 -8.09 1.80 -13.66
CA ALA A 20 -7.47 1.23 -14.84
C ALA A 20 -6.92 2.26 -15.83
N ARG A 21 -7.05 3.57 -15.56
CA ARG A 21 -6.70 4.63 -16.52
C ARG A 21 -5.18 4.75 -16.78
N ASN A 22 -4.37 4.47 -15.76
CA ASN A 22 -2.90 4.61 -15.86
C ASN A 22 -2.21 3.32 -16.34
N ASP A 23 -2.66 2.15 -15.86
CA ASP A 23 -2.16 0.85 -16.32
C ASP A 23 -3.29 -0.18 -16.29
N SER A 24 -3.94 -0.39 -17.42
CA SER A 24 -5.10 -1.29 -17.52
C SER A 24 -4.74 -2.76 -17.27
N LYS A 25 -3.51 -3.19 -17.59
CA LYS A 25 -3.08 -4.58 -17.46
C LYS A 25 -2.84 -4.93 -15.99
N ARG A 26 -2.02 -4.15 -15.30
CA ARG A 26 -1.75 -4.33 -13.86
C ARG A 26 -3.02 -4.17 -13.04
N SER A 27 -3.84 -3.19 -13.39
CA SER A 27 -5.09 -2.92 -12.68
C SER A 27 -6.06 -4.08 -12.78
N ARG A 28 -6.22 -4.71 -13.96
CA ARG A 28 -7.07 -5.88 -14.12
C ARG A 28 -6.59 -7.08 -13.32
N GLU A 29 -5.29 -7.34 -13.32
CA GLU A 29 -4.71 -8.41 -12.50
C GLU A 29 -4.95 -8.18 -11.01
N LEU A 30 -4.74 -6.95 -10.53
CA LEU A 30 -4.95 -6.59 -9.13
C LEU A 30 -6.43 -6.68 -8.73
N ALA A 31 -7.33 -6.21 -9.58
CA ALA A 31 -8.77 -6.30 -9.37
C ALA A 31 -9.24 -7.76 -9.21
N LEU A 32 -8.75 -8.67 -10.07
CA LEU A 32 -9.04 -10.10 -9.95
C LEU A 32 -8.49 -10.70 -8.65
N ARG A 33 -7.26 -10.32 -8.26
CA ARG A 33 -6.63 -10.80 -7.02
C ARG A 33 -7.35 -10.33 -5.76
N LEU A 34 -7.83 -9.08 -5.76
CA LEU A 34 -8.51 -8.48 -4.60
C LEU A 34 -10.03 -8.64 -4.61
N GLY A 35 -10.62 -9.10 -5.72
CA GLY A 35 -12.07 -9.16 -5.88
C GLY A 35 -12.73 -7.78 -5.89
N LEU A 36 -12.03 -6.76 -6.39
CA LEU A 36 -12.48 -5.36 -6.42
C LEU A 36 -12.94 -4.94 -7.82
N PRO A 37 -13.90 -4.01 -7.92
CA PRO A 37 -14.34 -3.48 -9.22
C PRO A 37 -13.24 -2.66 -9.89
N LEU A 38 -13.29 -2.60 -11.22
CA LEU A 38 -12.47 -1.71 -12.04
C LEU A 38 -13.27 -0.47 -12.42
N CYS A 39 -12.62 0.69 -12.42
CA CYS A 39 -13.13 1.89 -13.10
C CYS A 39 -12.19 2.25 -14.27
N GLN A 40 -12.75 2.73 -15.37
CA GLN A 40 -12.02 2.93 -16.63
C GLN A 40 -12.16 4.34 -17.21
N SER A 41 -13.15 5.11 -16.76
CA SER A 41 -13.37 6.50 -17.14
C SER A 41 -13.50 7.38 -15.90
N ASP A 42 -13.32 8.69 -16.04
CA ASP A 42 -13.51 9.63 -14.93
C ASP A 42 -14.90 9.49 -14.31
N GLN A 43 -15.93 9.42 -15.16
CA GLN A 43 -17.32 9.25 -14.73
C GLN A 43 -17.55 7.97 -13.92
N ASP A 44 -16.88 6.88 -14.27
CA ASP A 44 -16.98 5.61 -13.52
C ASP A 44 -16.20 5.68 -12.21
N CYS A 45 -15.02 6.28 -12.24
CA CYS A 45 -14.14 6.37 -11.08
C CYS A 45 -14.68 7.31 -10.00
N ASP A 46 -15.41 8.36 -10.39
CA ASP A 46 -16.05 9.30 -9.47
C ASP A 46 -17.21 8.66 -8.67
N ALA A 47 -17.66 7.46 -9.07
CA ALA A 47 -18.66 6.70 -8.32
C ALA A 47 -18.11 6.02 -7.05
N PHE A 48 -16.79 6.04 -6.84
CA PHE A 48 -16.12 5.39 -5.72
C PHE A 48 -15.45 6.40 -4.80
N THR A 49 -15.54 6.22 -3.47
CA THR A 49 -14.87 7.11 -2.49
C THR A 49 -13.34 7.01 -2.54
N TYR A 50 -12.83 5.80 -2.78
CA TYR A 50 -11.40 5.54 -2.86
C TYR A 50 -11.03 4.80 -4.14
N LEU A 51 -9.82 5.07 -4.64
CA LEU A 51 -9.23 4.38 -5.78
C LEU A 51 -7.85 3.85 -5.41
N LEU A 52 -7.56 2.60 -5.78
CA LEU A 52 -6.18 2.13 -5.92
C LEU A 52 -5.70 2.47 -7.33
N THR A 53 -4.66 3.30 -7.45
CA THR A 53 -4.17 3.85 -8.71
C THR A 53 -2.64 3.79 -8.79
N TRP A 54 -2.10 3.51 -9.97
CA TRP A 54 -0.66 3.56 -10.22
C TRP A 54 -0.24 5.01 -10.48
N LEU A 55 0.81 5.51 -9.83
CA LEU A 55 1.21 6.92 -9.97
C LEU A 55 1.90 7.27 -11.30
N ALA A 56 2.23 6.27 -12.11
CA ALA A 56 2.76 6.44 -13.46
C ALA A 56 2.16 5.39 -14.40
N GLY A 57 2.29 5.64 -15.71
CA GLY A 57 1.78 4.74 -16.75
C GLY A 57 2.57 3.44 -16.87
N SER A 58 2.07 2.53 -17.72
CA SER A 58 2.57 1.16 -17.89
C SER A 58 4.05 1.01 -18.25
N ASP A 59 4.68 2.08 -18.74
CA ASP A 59 6.09 2.08 -19.13
C ASP A 59 7.04 2.14 -17.93
N ASP A 60 6.56 2.60 -16.77
CA ASP A 60 7.33 2.58 -15.53
C ASP A 60 7.02 1.31 -14.73
N ALA A 61 7.93 0.34 -14.84
CA ALA A 61 7.77 -0.92 -14.13
C ALA A 61 7.72 -0.74 -12.60
N TYR A 62 8.28 0.34 -12.07
CA TYR A 62 8.42 0.65 -10.65
C TYR A 62 7.39 1.67 -10.16
N ALA A 63 6.43 2.07 -10.99
CA ALA A 63 5.34 2.95 -10.60
C ALA A 63 4.70 2.44 -9.29
N PRO A 64 4.63 3.26 -8.23
CA PRO A 64 4.03 2.83 -6.98
C PRO A 64 2.50 2.75 -7.13
N LEU A 65 1.91 1.78 -6.44
CA LEU A 65 0.47 1.73 -6.21
C LEU A 65 0.13 2.66 -5.04
N ALA A 66 -0.91 3.46 -5.22
CA ALA A 66 -1.37 4.40 -4.21
C ALA A 66 -2.88 4.30 -3.97
N LEU A 67 -3.29 4.63 -2.75
CA LEU A 67 -4.68 4.88 -2.39
C LEU A 67 -4.99 6.37 -2.59
N ARG A 68 -6.04 6.69 -3.34
CA ARG A 68 -6.49 8.06 -3.61
C ARG A 68 -7.91 8.25 -3.11
N ASP A 69 -8.16 9.33 -2.39
CA ASP A 69 -9.50 9.78 -2.01
C ASP A 69 -10.10 10.60 -3.16
N THR A 70 -11.37 10.37 -3.50
CA THR A 70 -12.09 11.08 -4.57
C THR A 70 -13.03 12.17 -4.03
N SER A 71 -13.22 12.26 -2.70
CA SER A 71 -14.26 13.08 -2.06
C SER A 71 -14.04 14.60 -2.09
N GLY A 72 -13.04 15.09 -2.81
CA GLY A 72 -13.02 16.49 -3.28
C GLY A 72 -12.07 17.45 -2.57
N ASP A 73 -11.30 17.01 -1.59
CA ASP A 73 -10.07 17.71 -1.22
C ASP A 73 -8.89 16.89 -1.73
N SER A 74 -8.03 17.52 -2.52
CA SER A 74 -6.86 16.96 -3.19
C SER A 74 -5.79 16.48 -2.20
N GLY A 75 -6.12 15.49 -1.36
CA GLY A 75 -5.13 14.77 -0.58
C GLY A 75 -4.17 14.10 -1.54
N ASP A 76 -2.88 14.32 -1.34
CA ASP A 76 -1.86 13.58 -2.07
C ASP A 76 -2.14 12.08 -1.95
N PRO A 77 -1.98 11.30 -3.05
CA PRO A 77 -2.14 9.86 -2.99
C PRO A 77 -1.32 9.27 -1.83
N LEU A 78 -1.86 8.27 -1.14
CA LEU A 78 -1.14 7.55 -0.09
C LEU A 78 -0.46 6.32 -0.69
N TRP A 79 0.86 6.29 -0.67
CA TRP A 79 1.65 5.10 -1.01
C TRP A 79 2.75 4.84 0.02
N VAL A 80 3.30 3.63 -0.01
CA VAL A 80 4.40 3.23 0.86
C VAL A 80 5.73 3.54 0.18
N ASP A 81 6.54 4.37 0.84
CA ASP A 81 7.94 4.65 0.44
C ASP A 81 8.87 4.40 1.63
N PHE A 82 9.71 3.37 1.50
CA PHE A 82 10.73 3.01 2.48
C PHE A 82 12.09 3.66 2.22
N ILE A 83 12.30 4.23 1.04
CA ILE A 83 13.59 4.75 0.59
C ILE A 83 13.68 6.25 0.87
N GLY A 84 12.66 6.99 0.44
CA GLY A 84 12.57 8.44 0.54
C GLY A 84 11.71 8.94 1.69
N GLY A 85 11.38 10.22 1.62
CA GLY A 85 10.44 10.89 2.52
C GLY A 85 10.74 10.77 4.03
N LYS A 86 9.67 10.79 4.83
CA LYS A 86 9.74 10.73 6.30
C LYS A 86 10.38 9.43 6.80
N MET A 87 10.17 8.31 6.10
CA MET A 87 10.73 7.00 6.46
C MET A 87 12.25 6.97 6.25
N GLY A 88 12.73 7.40 5.09
CA GLY A 88 14.16 7.51 4.79
C GLY A 88 14.88 8.45 5.76
N HIS A 89 14.27 9.59 6.10
CA HIS A 89 14.79 10.49 7.12
C HIS A 89 14.86 9.82 8.51
N ARG A 90 13.78 9.16 8.95
CA ARG A 90 13.73 8.46 10.25
C ARG A 90 14.73 7.31 10.32
N ARG A 91 15.02 6.62 9.21
CA ARG A 91 16.10 5.62 9.15
C ARG A 91 17.48 6.24 9.39
N ARG A 92 17.76 7.40 8.79
CA ARG A 92 19.08 8.06 8.89
C ARG A 92 19.29 8.78 10.23
N PHE A 93 18.24 9.40 10.78
CA PHE A 93 18.35 10.32 11.92
C PHE A 93 17.47 9.95 13.12
N GLY A 94 16.76 8.81 13.11
CA GLY A 94 15.79 8.43 14.14
C GLY A 94 16.38 7.93 15.47
N GLY A 95 17.69 8.09 15.71
CA GLY A 95 18.34 7.64 16.95
C GLY A 95 18.75 6.16 16.97
N GLY A 96 18.58 5.45 15.85
CA GLY A 96 19.09 4.09 15.67
C GLY A 96 18.53 3.12 16.71
N ARG A 97 19.40 2.26 17.25
CA ARG A 97 19.02 1.25 18.26
C ARG A 97 18.69 1.83 19.64
N ASN A 98 18.98 3.11 19.87
CA ASN A 98 18.71 3.77 21.15
C ASN A 98 17.28 4.34 21.24
N GLN A 99 16.53 4.36 20.14
CA GLN A 99 15.15 4.85 20.13
C GLN A 99 14.23 3.96 21.00
N PRO A 100 13.15 4.51 21.60
CA PRO A 100 12.25 3.75 22.47
C PRO A 100 11.70 2.46 21.85
N LEU A 101 11.28 2.52 20.59
CA LEU A 101 10.76 1.36 19.85
C LEU A 101 11.79 0.23 19.74
N ALA A 102 13.04 0.54 19.39
CA ALA A 102 14.08 -0.49 19.23
C ALA A 102 14.44 -1.14 20.57
N ARG A 103 14.46 -0.35 21.65
CA ARG A 103 14.69 -0.85 23.00
C ARG A 103 13.56 -1.74 23.49
N ALA A 104 12.30 -1.33 23.25
CA ALA A 104 11.12 -2.11 23.60
C ALA A 104 11.11 -3.48 22.91
N MET A 105 11.60 -3.54 21.67
CA MET A 105 11.68 -4.77 20.89
C MET A 105 12.96 -5.60 21.12
N GLY A 106 13.80 -5.23 22.08
CA GLY A 106 14.97 -6.04 22.46
C GLY A 106 16.21 -5.87 21.57
N LEU A 107 16.32 -4.80 20.77
CA LEU A 107 17.52 -4.48 19.99
C LEU A 107 18.65 -3.89 20.86
N LYS A 108 19.04 -4.59 21.92
CA LYS A 108 20.10 -4.21 22.87
C LYS A 108 21.28 -5.20 22.81
N GLY A 109 22.49 -4.75 23.15
CA GLY A 109 23.65 -5.62 23.32
C GLY A 109 24.03 -6.42 22.07
N GLY A 110 23.78 -5.86 20.87
CA GLY A 110 24.04 -6.53 19.59
C GLY A 110 22.99 -7.56 19.16
N ALA A 111 21.92 -7.80 19.93
CA ALA A 111 20.90 -8.78 19.60
C ALA A 111 20.06 -8.38 18.37
N ASN A 112 19.77 -9.33 17.49
CA ASN A 112 18.95 -9.14 16.30
C ASN A 112 17.71 -10.07 16.38
N PRO A 113 16.64 -9.63 17.06
CA PRO A 113 15.50 -10.47 17.38
C PRO A 113 14.68 -10.85 16.14
N LEU A 114 13.92 -11.93 16.30
CA LEU A 114 12.82 -12.28 15.41
C LEU A 114 11.56 -11.59 15.93
N ILE A 115 10.92 -10.79 15.09
CA ILE A 115 9.76 -9.98 15.46
C ILE A 115 8.58 -10.35 14.59
N LEU A 116 7.42 -10.53 15.21
CA LEU A 116 6.13 -10.61 14.54
C LEU A 116 5.39 -9.29 14.74
N ASP A 117 5.18 -8.53 13.66
CA ASP A 117 4.28 -7.38 13.67
C ASP A 117 2.90 -7.85 13.21
N ALA A 118 2.00 -8.02 14.18
CA ALA A 118 0.64 -8.50 13.93
C ALA A 118 -0.30 -7.42 13.38
N THR A 119 0.18 -6.18 13.23
CA THR A 119 -0.58 -4.99 12.86
C THR A 119 0.21 -4.16 11.85
N ALA A 120 0.72 -4.81 10.81
CA ALA A 120 1.71 -4.27 9.89
C ALA A 120 1.33 -2.88 9.35
N GLY A 121 0.08 -2.69 8.91
CA GLY A 121 -0.37 -1.44 8.33
C GLY A 121 0.56 -0.98 7.20
N LEU A 122 1.03 0.27 7.27
CA LEU A 122 1.99 0.82 6.31
C LEU A 122 3.45 0.35 6.54
N GLY A 123 3.68 -0.60 7.45
CA GLY A 123 4.98 -1.19 7.74
C GLY A 123 6.00 -0.23 8.36
N ARG A 124 5.59 0.94 8.87
CA ARG A 124 6.52 1.99 9.33
C ARG A 124 7.43 1.54 10.47
N ASP A 125 6.86 1.00 11.54
CA ASP A 125 7.65 0.58 12.69
C ASP A 125 8.44 -0.70 12.39
N SER A 126 7.81 -1.64 11.68
CA SER A 126 8.45 -2.83 11.10
C SER A 126 9.69 -2.49 10.26
N PHE A 127 9.59 -1.52 9.35
CA PHE A 127 10.70 -1.10 8.50
C PHE A 127 11.86 -0.55 9.31
N ILE A 128 11.59 0.21 10.37
CA ILE A 128 12.63 0.74 11.23
C ILE A 128 13.32 -0.39 11.99
N LEU A 129 12.56 -1.32 12.56
CA LEU A 129 13.10 -2.49 13.26
C LEU A 129 13.98 -3.35 12.34
N ALA A 130 13.49 -3.61 11.12
CA ALA A 130 14.25 -4.32 10.09
C ALA A 130 15.54 -3.57 9.69
N SER A 131 15.44 -2.25 9.50
CA SER A 131 16.60 -1.39 9.19
C SER A 131 17.66 -1.36 10.29
N LEU A 132 17.31 -1.72 11.52
CA LEU A 132 18.22 -1.80 12.68
C LEU A 132 18.76 -3.22 12.93
N GLY A 133 18.41 -4.19 12.07
CA GLY A 133 18.96 -5.54 12.06
C GLY A 133 18.02 -6.63 12.56
N ALA A 134 16.79 -6.32 12.99
CA ALA A 134 15.82 -7.36 13.33
C ALA A 134 15.31 -8.09 12.07
N ARG A 135 14.89 -9.34 12.23
CA ARG A 135 14.13 -10.05 11.18
C ARG A 135 12.65 -9.96 11.53
N VAL A 136 11.88 -9.27 10.69
CA VAL A 136 10.48 -8.96 10.96
C VAL A 136 9.57 -9.72 10.00
N THR A 137 8.56 -10.39 10.55
CA THR A 137 7.43 -10.95 9.80
C THR A 137 6.23 -10.04 10.03
N LEU A 138 5.60 -9.60 8.94
CA LEU A 138 4.47 -8.68 8.95
C LEU A 138 3.19 -9.47 8.70
N LEU A 139 2.17 -9.24 9.51
CA LEU A 139 0.81 -9.70 9.27
C LEU A 139 -0.09 -8.49 9.06
N GLU A 140 -0.82 -8.50 7.96
CA GLU A 140 -1.87 -7.54 7.64
C GLU A 140 -3.14 -8.31 7.30
N ARG A 141 -4.25 -7.89 7.90
CA ARG A 141 -5.56 -8.53 7.67
C ARG A 141 -6.25 -7.98 6.42
N SER A 142 -5.95 -6.73 6.06
CA SER A 142 -6.58 -6.05 4.94
C SER A 142 -5.86 -6.45 3.65
N PRO A 143 -6.53 -7.14 2.71
CA PRO A 143 -5.91 -7.54 1.44
C PRO A 143 -5.51 -6.33 0.57
N VAL A 144 -6.14 -5.17 0.81
CA VAL A 144 -5.83 -3.90 0.14
C VAL A 144 -4.52 -3.30 0.66
N MET A 145 -4.17 -3.55 1.92
CA MET A 145 -2.94 -3.03 2.53
C MET A 145 -1.76 -4.01 2.44
N ALA A 146 -2.02 -5.29 2.19
CA ALA A 146 -1.04 -6.38 2.22
C ALA A 146 -0.17 -6.49 0.95
#